data_AF-A0A8C5JSI5-F1
#
_entry.id   AF-A0A8C5JSI5-F1
#
_cell.length_a   1.000
_cell.length_b   1.000
_cell.length_c   1.000
_cell.angle_alpha   90.00
_cell.angle_beta   90.00
_cell.angle_gamma   90.00
#
_symmetry.space_group_name_H-M   'P 1'
#
loop_
_entity.id
_entity.type
_entity.pdbx_description
1 polymer ?
#
loop_
_entity_poly.entity_id
_entity_poly.type
_entity_poly.pdbx_seq_one_letter_code
_entity_poly.pdbx_strand_id
1 'polypeptide(L)'
;MAGNFGNAEAERRAGWRHTGQGGSRRCPVLRKRQPRTGGSRGGRNGPGTAGASITPNSPLPSYATDLVVCVALGCDMFDCVFPTRTARFGSALVPWGSLQLKNQQFAKDFRPIDADCGCPTCQRYSRAYLHALLRSNTAALHLLTLHNIAYQMKLMGSIRDSIVQQRFPEFVREFMDTMYGGRGGPPAWAREALESVGITLA
;
A
#
# COMPACT_ATOMS: atom_id res chain seq x y z
N MET A 1 32.14 25.20 11.76
CA MET A 1 30.86 24.54 11.45
C MET A 1 31.14 23.44 10.45
N ALA A 2 31.34 22.22 10.95
CA ALA A 2 31.61 21.03 10.15
C ALA A 2 30.31 20.27 9.91
N GLY A 3 30.18 19.68 8.72
CA GLY A 3 29.36 18.48 8.53
C GLY A 3 28.05 18.65 7.77
N ASN A 4 28.11 18.74 6.44
CA ASN A 4 27.09 18.12 5.58
C ASN A 4 27.69 17.38 4.37
N PHE A 5 28.97 17.00 4.47
CA PHE A 5 29.72 16.35 3.39
C PHE A 5 29.42 14.84 3.24
N GLY A 6 28.75 14.21 4.22
CA GLY A 6 28.49 12.77 4.21
C GLY A 6 27.47 12.31 3.16
N ASN A 7 26.50 13.16 2.80
CA ASN A 7 25.45 12.77 1.85
C ASN A 7 25.93 12.78 0.39
N ALA A 8 26.82 13.71 0.04
CA ALA A 8 27.32 13.88 -1.33
C ALA A 8 28.24 12.72 -1.79
N GLU A 9 28.88 12.03 -0.85
CA GLU A 9 29.80 10.94 -1.15
C GLU A 9 29.09 9.57 -1.24
N ALA A 10 28.01 9.40 -0.46
CA ALA A 10 27.06 8.29 -0.62
C ALA A 10 26.33 8.37 -1.97
N GLU A 11 25.92 9.58 -2.39
CA GLU A 11 25.27 9.83 -3.68
C GLU A 11 26.18 9.52 -4.88
N ARG A 12 27.48 9.83 -4.79
CA ARG A 12 28.48 9.50 -5.82
C ARG A 12 28.73 7.99 -5.92
N ARG A 13 28.77 7.26 -4.80
CA ARG A 13 28.92 5.78 -4.79
C ARG A 13 27.68 5.06 -5.34
N ALA A 14 26.50 5.65 -5.19
CA ALA A 14 25.24 5.12 -5.74
C ALA A 14 25.00 5.45 -7.22
N GLY A 15 25.91 6.19 -7.88
CA GLY A 15 25.82 6.47 -9.33
C GLY A 15 24.78 7.53 -9.73
N TRP A 16 24.25 8.30 -8.78
CA TRP A 16 23.29 9.38 -9.07
C TRP A 16 24.05 10.60 -9.60
N ARG A 17 23.92 10.89 -10.91
CA ARG A 17 24.47 12.12 -11.51
C ARG A 17 23.41 13.21 -11.58
N HIS A 18 23.80 14.42 -11.20
CA HIS A 18 23.02 15.63 -11.46
C HIS A 18 23.00 15.89 -12.98
N THR A 19 21.83 15.76 -13.60
CA THR A 19 21.57 16.43 -14.87
C THR A 19 21.19 17.88 -14.56
N GLY A 20 21.84 18.82 -15.25
CA GLY A 20 21.70 20.26 -15.03
C GLY A 20 20.26 20.77 -15.00
N GLN A 21 20.12 21.89 -14.30
CA GLN A 21 18.96 22.78 -14.11
C GLN A 21 17.63 22.33 -14.74
N GLY A 22 16.72 21.81 -13.90
CA GLY A 22 15.29 21.75 -14.20
C GLY A 22 14.68 20.37 -14.49
N GLY A 23 15.40 19.26 -14.33
CA GLY A 23 14.89 17.91 -14.63
C GLY A 23 14.70 17.02 -13.40
N SER A 24 13.53 16.38 -13.29
CA SER A 24 13.23 15.34 -12.28
C SER A 24 14.31 14.25 -12.24
N ARG A 25 14.82 13.94 -11.05
CA ARG A 25 15.83 12.90 -10.83
C ARG A 25 15.25 11.53 -11.19
N ARG A 26 15.93 10.75 -12.03
CA ARG A 26 15.51 9.37 -12.38
C ARG A 26 16.55 8.37 -11.93
N CYS A 27 16.06 7.27 -11.36
CA CYS A 27 16.86 6.12 -10.98
C CYS A 27 17.49 5.47 -12.25
N PRO A 28 18.76 5.02 -12.23
CA PRO A 28 19.46 4.48 -13.41
C PRO A 28 18.85 3.22 -14.04
N VAL A 29 17.96 2.52 -13.31
CA VAL A 29 17.26 1.30 -13.78
C VAL A 29 16.21 1.62 -14.86
N LEU A 30 15.72 2.86 -14.95
CA LEU A 30 14.62 3.29 -15.82
C LEU A 30 15.04 3.63 -17.28
N ARG A 31 16.11 3.00 -17.82
CA ARG A 31 16.70 3.40 -19.10
C ARG A 31 16.27 2.60 -20.34
N LYS A 32 15.18 1.84 -20.29
CA LYS A 32 14.63 1.21 -21.51
C LYS A 32 13.49 2.03 -22.09
N ARG A 33 13.79 2.66 -23.23
CA ARG A 33 12.91 3.43 -24.10
C ARG A 33 11.63 2.64 -24.42
N GLN A 34 10.46 3.21 -24.13
CA GLN A 34 9.24 2.83 -24.84
C GLN A 34 9.27 3.43 -26.25
N PRO A 35 9.01 2.64 -27.32
CA PRO A 35 8.79 3.19 -28.64
C PRO A 35 7.42 3.89 -28.70
N ARG A 36 7.41 5.12 -29.22
CA ARG A 36 6.19 5.85 -29.58
C ARG A 36 5.53 5.13 -30.76
N THR A 37 4.35 4.56 -30.56
CA THR A 37 3.47 4.18 -31.67
C THR A 37 2.23 5.08 -31.65
N GLY A 38 1.97 5.68 -32.81
CA GLY A 38 0.92 6.66 -33.02
C GLY A 38 -0.48 6.04 -32.97
N GLY A 39 -1.46 6.90 -32.69
CA GLY A 39 -2.85 6.49 -32.57
C GLY A 39 -3.46 6.02 -33.89
N SER A 40 -4.32 5.01 -33.78
CA SER A 40 -5.47 4.86 -34.65
C SER A 40 -6.67 4.43 -33.79
N ARG A 41 -7.78 5.14 -33.97
CA ARG A 41 -9.09 4.76 -33.46
C ARG A 41 -9.57 3.57 -34.28
N GLY A 42 -9.87 2.43 -33.65
CA GLY A 42 -10.50 1.32 -34.34
C GLY A 42 -10.73 0.10 -33.44
N GLY A 43 -11.99 -0.34 -33.38
CA GLY A 43 -12.35 -1.75 -33.19
C GLY A 43 -12.16 -2.34 -31.79
N ARG A 44 -13.27 -2.41 -31.03
CA ARG A 44 -13.43 -3.45 -30.00
C ARG A 44 -13.31 -4.81 -30.67
N ASN A 45 -12.35 -5.62 -30.21
CA ASN A 45 -12.40 -7.08 -30.01
C ASN A 45 -10.96 -7.65 -29.99
N GLY A 46 -10.37 -7.68 -28.79
CA GLY A 46 -9.15 -8.44 -28.47
C GLY A 46 -9.47 -9.53 -27.43
N PRO A 47 -8.66 -10.59 -27.35
CA PRO A 47 -9.01 -11.83 -26.67
C PRO A 47 -9.10 -11.62 -25.16
N GLY A 48 -10.09 -12.27 -24.55
CA GLY A 48 -10.52 -12.07 -23.18
C GLY A 48 -9.38 -11.99 -22.17
N THR A 49 -9.12 -10.78 -21.69
CA THR A 49 -8.58 -10.62 -20.35
C THR A 49 -9.64 -11.18 -19.42
N ALA A 50 -9.33 -12.31 -18.79
CA ALA A 50 -10.15 -12.89 -17.74
C ALA A 50 -10.44 -11.78 -16.74
N GLY A 51 -11.67 -11.26 -16.80
CA GLY A 51 -12.18 -10.36 -15.80
C GLY A 51 -12.02 -11.07 -14.48
N ALA A 52 -11.18 -10.53 -13.60
CA ALA A 52 -11.19 -10.90 -12.20
C ALA A 52 -12.64 -10.70 -11.73
N SER A 53 -13.37 -11.82 -11.63
CA SER A 53 -14.73 -11.85 -11.14
C SER A 53 -14.71 -11.23 -9.75
N ILE A 54 -15.30 -10.04 -9.65
CA ILE A 54 -15.56 -9.38 -8.37
C ILE A 54 -16.61 -10.25 -7.68
N THR A 55 -16.18 -11.29 -6.96
CA THR A 55 -17.09 -12.04 -6.10
C THR A 55 -17.42 -11.18 -4.88
N PRO A 56 -18.66 -11.23 -4.35
CA PRO A 56 -19.08 -10.40 -3.22
C PRO A 56 -18.31 -10.66 -1.92
N ASN A 57 -17.45 -11.70 -1.88
CA ASN A 57 -16.57 -12.05 -0.77
C ASN A 57 -15.07 -11.92 -1.10
N SER A 58 -14.70 -11.28 -2.21
CA SER A 58 -13.29 -10.95 -2.50
C SER A 58 -12.88 -9.79 -1.59
N PRO A 59 -12.00 -9.97 -0.59
CA PRO A 59 -11.73 -8.91 0.38
C PRO A 59 -10.80 -7.89 -0.28
N LEU A 60 -11.37 -6.76 -0.74
CA LEU A 60 -10.72 -5.65 -1.48
C LEU A 60 -9.22 -5.49 -1.16
N PRO A 61 -8.33 -6.09 -1.97
CA PRO A 61 -6.90 -5.91 -1.79
C PRO A 61 -6.43 -5.11 -3.01
N SER A 62 -6.36 -3.79 -2.90
CA SER A 62 -5.65 -3.04 -3.94
C SER A 62 -4.91 -1.86 -3.37
N TYR A 63 -5.53 -0.94 -2.62
CA TYR A 63 -4.86 0.34 -2.37
C TYR A 63 -3.49 0.23 -1.66
N ALA A 64 -3.35 -0.64 -0.65
CA ALA A 64 -2.06 -0.83 0.00
C ALA A 64 -1.03 -1.53 -0.90
N THR A 65 -1.47 -2.46 -1.75
CA THR A 65 -0.64 -3.10 -2.78
C THR A 65 -0.22 -2.08 -3.85
N ASP A 66 -1.16 -1.25 -4.32
CA ASP A 66 -0.95 -0.19 -5.30
C ASP A 66 0.10 0.80 -4.79
N LEU A 67 0.02 1.19 -3.51
CA LEU A 67 1.02 2.05 -2.87
C LEU A 67 2.42 1.43 -2.92
N VAL A 68 2.58 0.17 -2.51
CA VAL A 68 3.88 -0.52 -2.49
C VAL A 68 4.46 -0.67 -3.90
N VAL A 69 3.63 -1.07 -4.87
CA VAL A 69 4.04 -1.24 -6.27
C VAL A 69 4.41 0.11 -6.90
N CYS A 70 3.62 1.17 -6.69
CA CYS A 70 3.92 2.48 -7.21
C CYS A 70 5.20 3.08 -6.61
N VAL A 71 5.48 2.85 -5.33
CA VAL A 71 6.77 3.24 -4.73
C VAL A 71 7.92 2.49 -5.42
N ALA A 72 7.76 1.19 -5.71
CA ALA A 72 8.75 0.41 -6.44
C ALA A 72 9.00 0.97 -7.86
N LEU A 73 7.98 1.54 -8.50
CA LEU A 73 8.07 2.21 -9.80
C LEU A 73 8.63 3.65 -9.72
N GLY A 74 8.86 4.18 -8.51
CA GLY A 74 9.47 5.48 -8.27
C GLY A 74 8.49 6.63 -8.03
N CYS A 75 7.22 6.35 -7.71
CA CYS A 75 6.27 7.37 -7.24
C CYS A 75 6.57 7.76 -5.78
N ASP A 76 6.52 9.04 -5.47
CA ASP A 76 6.91 9.61 -4.16
C ASP A 76 5.75 10.26 -3.38
N MET A 77 4.65 10.63 -4.05
CA MET A 77 3.47 11.23 -3.41
C MET A 77 2.18 10.50 -3.76
N PHE A 78 1.30 10.35 -2.77
CA PHE A 78 0.01 9.69 -2.91
C PHE A 78 -1.09 10.46 -2.16
N ASP A 79 -2.25 10.59 -2.80
CA ASP A 79 -3.48 11.05 -2.16
C ASP A 79 -4.61 10.09 -2.50
N CYS A 80 -5.43 9.74 -1.51
CA CYS A 80 -6.62 8.95 -1.72
C CYS A 80 -7.62 9.09 -0.58
N VAL A 81 -8.91 9.13 -0.94
CA VAL A 81 -10.03 9.07 0.00
C VAL A 81 -10.37 7.64 0.46
N PHE A 82 -9.57 6.63 0.09
CA PHE A 82 -9.77 5.24 0.48
C PHE A 82 -9.91 5.01 2.00
N PRO A 83 -9.07 5.59 2.90
CA PRO A 83 -9.16 5.27 4.32
C PRO A 83 -10.46 5.80 4.95
N THR A 84 -10.88 7.00 4.54
CA THR A 84 -12.10 7.65 5.03
C THR A 84 -13.35 7.02 4.44
N ARG A 85 -13.34 6.65 3.15
CA ARG A 85 -14.45 5.92 2.50
C ARG A 85 -14.62 4.53 3.12
N THR A 86 -13.53 3.82 3.38
CA THR A 86 -13.57 2.47 3.98
C THR A 86 -14.09 2.51 5.42
N ALA A 87 -13.73 3.55 6.19
CA ALA A 87 -14.26 3.76 7.54
C ALA A 87 -15.80 3.93 7.55
N ARG A 88 -16.37 4.62 6.55
CA ARG A 88 -17.84 4.78 6.43
C ARG A 88 -18.57 3.45 6.22
N PHE A 89 -17.94 2.50 5.54
CA PHE A 89 -18.49 1.16 5.40
C PHE A 89 -18.38 0.31 6.67
N GLY A 90 -17.69 0.80 7.71
CA GLY A 90 -17.43 0.07 8.95
C GLY A 90 -16.29 -0.93 8.82
N SER A 91 -15.35 -0.67 7.90
CA SER A 91 -14.19 -1.52 7.66
C SER A 91 -12.92 -0.85 8.20
N ALA A 92 -12.13 -1.62 8.94
CA ALA A 92 -10.83 -1.21 9.45
C ALA A 92 -9.70 -1.82 8.60
N LEU A 93 -8.67 -1.04 8.30
CA LEU A 93 -7.49 -1.50 7.57
C LEU A 93 -6.54 -2.24 8.51
N VAL A 94 -6.01 -3.37 8.05
CA VAL A 94 -5.05 -4.22 8.77
C VAL A 94 -3.99 -4.74 7.79
N PRO A 95 -2.80 -5.15 8.27
CA PRO A 95 -1.73 -5.65 7.40
C PRO A 95 -2.16 -6.82 6.50
N TRP A 96 -3.03 -7.70 7.01
CA TRP A 96 -3.56 -8.87 6.31
C TRP A 96 -4.88 -8.59 5.54
N GLY A 97 -5.20 -7.31 5.29
CA GLY A 97 -6.34 -6.89 4.48
C GLY A 97 -7.28 -5.90 5.17
N SER A 98 -8.56 -6.26 5.28
CA SER A 98 -9.56 -5.40 5.93
C SER A 98 -10.49 -6.20 6.84
N LEU A 99 -10.82 -5.63 7.99
CA LEU A 99 -11.75 -6.21 8.96
C LEU A 99 -13.09 -5.48 8.87
N GLN A 100 -14.14 -6.21 8.51
CA GLN A 100 -15.49 -5.66 8.47
C GLN A 100 -16.14 -5.77 9.85
N LEU A 101 -16.00 -4.72 10.65
CA LEU A 101 -16.44 -4.70 12.05
C LEU A 101 -17.97 -4.75 12.21
N LYS A 102 -18.74 -4.66 11.12
CA LYS A 102 -20.21 -4.89 11.14
C LYS A 102 -20.59 -6.37 11.32
N ASN A 103 -19.67 -7.29 11.05
CA ASN A 103 -19.95 -8.73 11.13
C ASN A 103 -20.17 -9.16 12.59
N GLN A 104 -21.13 -10.06 12.82
CA GLN A 104 -21.48 -10.52 14.17
C GLN A 104 -20.33 -11.26 14.89
N GLN A 105 -19.38 -11.81 14.13
CA GLN A 105 -18.17 -12.46 14.68
C GLN A 105 -17.37 -11.54 15.62
N PHE A 106 -17.46 -10.21 15.44
CA PHE A 106 -16.73 -9.24 16.25
C PHE A 106 -17.50 -8.78 17.49
N ALA A 107 -18.75 -9.20 17.68
CA ALA A 107 -19.59 -8.74 18.80
C ALA A 107 -19.04 -9.12 20.18
N LYS A 108 -18.28 -10.22 20.27
CA LYS A 108 -17.66 -10.72 21.52
C LYS A 108 -16.13 -10.72 21.47
N ASP A 109 -15.53 -10.03 20.49
CA ASP A 109 -14.07 -9.95 20.37
C ASP A 109 -13.54 -8.70 21.11
N PHE A 110 -12.95 -8.92 22.28
CA PHE A 110 -12.40 -7.83 23.12
C PHE A 110 -10.99 -7.40 22.73
N ARG A 111 -10.40 -7.99 21.68
CA ARG A 111 -9.07 -7.60 21.18
C ARG A 111 -9.12 -6.24 20.48
N PRO A 112 -7.99 -5.50 20.43
CA PRO A 112 -7.87 -4.29 19.60
C PRO A 112 -7.95 -4.65 18.11
N ILE A 113 -8.14 -3.64 17.23
CA ILE A 113 -8.18 -3.88 15.78
C ILE A 113 -6.87 -4.52 15.33
N ASP A 114 -5.74 -3.92 15.71
CA ASP A 114 -4.40 -4.38 15.44
C ASP A 114 -3.56 -4.16 16.72
N ALA A 115 -2.88 -5.21 17.18
CA ALA A 115 -2.05 -5.15 18.39
C ALA A 115 -0.76 -4.34 18.18
N ASP A 116 -0.28 -4.27 16.94
CA ASP A 116 0.93 -3.55 16.59
C ASP A 116 0.66 -2.08 16.23
N CYS A 117 -0.61 -1.65 16.26
CA CYS A 117 -1.01 -0.29 15.92
C CYS A 117 -0.99 0.62 17.16
N GLY A 118 -0.08 1.60 17.16
CA GLY A 118 0.02 2.61 18.22
C GLY A 118 -1.02 3.73 18.15
N CYS A 119 -2.14 3.56 17.43
CA CYS A 119 -3.14 4.63 17.29
C CYS A 119 -4.02 4.78 18.55
N PRO A 120 -4.57 5.98 18.82
CA PRO A 120 -5.44 6.20 19.98
C PRO A 120 -6.66 5.27 20.01
N THR A 121 -7.14 4.86 18.84
CA THR A 121 -8.27 3.93 18.72
C THR A 121 -7.92 2.54 19.25
N CYS A 122 -6.79 1.97 18.81
CA CYS A 122 -6.37 0.62 19.22
C CYS A 122 -5.94 0.54 20.68
N GLN A 123 -5.46 1.65 21.26
CA GLN A 123 -5.06 1.69 22.68
C GLN A 123 -6.25 1.70 23.65
N ARG A 124 -7.40 2.25 23.24
CA ARG A 124 -8.53 2.52 24.14
C ARG A 124 -9.78 1.67 23.86
N TYR A 125 -9.94 1.17 22.64
CA TYR A 125 -11.18 0.53 22.21
C TYR A 125 -10.95 -0.86 21.62
N SER A 126 -11.86 -1.78 21.97
CA SER A 126 -11.90 -3.15 21.44
C SER A 126 -12.75 -3.25 20.17
N ARG A 127 -12.58 -4.33 19.42
CA ARG A 127 -13.39 -4.65 18.23
C ARG A 127 -14.88 -4.78 18.58
N ALA A 128 -15.21 -5.41 19.70
CA ALA A 128 -16.59 -5.53 20.20
C ALA A 128 -17.22 -4.18 20.51
N TYR A 129 -16.47 -3.27 21.14
CA TYR A 129 -16.94 -1.92 21.40
C TYR A 129 -17.22 -1.17 20.10
N LEU A 130 -16.32 -1.24 19.12
CA LEU A 130 -16.51 -0.62 17.82
C LEU A 130 -17.69 -1.23 17.04
N HIS A 131 -17.91 -2.54 17.15
CA HIS A 131 -19.06 -3.22 16.56
C HIS A 131 -20.39 -2.68 17.12
N ALA A 132 -20.49 -2.55 18.45
CA ALA A 132 -21.65 -1.99 19.11
C ALA A 132 -21.85 -0.51 18.74
N LEU A 133 -20.77 0.28 18.75
CA LEU A 133 -20.79 1.70 18.46
C LEU A 133 -21.18 2.00 17.01
N LEU A 134 -20.78 1.15 16.05
CA LEU A 134 -21.17 1.26 14.64
C LEU A 134 -22.68 1.22 14.42
N ARG A 135 -23.44 0.61 15.34
CA ARG A 135 -24.91 0.54 15.26
C ARG A 135 -25.60 1.71 15.96
N SER A 136 -24.96 2.30 16.96
CA SER A 136 -25.58 3.29 17.85
C SER A 136 -25.13 4.74 17.62
N ASN A 137 -23.90 4.98 17.13
CA ASN A 137 -23.33 6.31 17.07
C ASN A 137 -22.36 6.52 15.89
N THR A 138 -22.37 7.72 15.32
CA THR A 138 -21.44 8.16 14.28
C THR A 138 -19.98 8.26 14.76
N ALA A 139 -19.75 8.34 16.08
CA ALA A 139 -18.42 8.35 16.69
C ALA A 139 -17.56 7.14 16.25
N ALA A 140 -18.17 5.99 15.94
CA ALA A 140 -17.44 4.84 15.43
C ALA A 140 -16.72 5.12 14.10
N LEU A 141 -17.32 5.91 13.20
CA LEU A 141 -16.71 6.26 11.92
C LEU A 141 -15.50 7.15 12.11
N HIS A 142 -15.53 8.05 13.10
CA HIS A 142 -14.39 8.89 13.46
C HIS A 142 -13.21 8.04 13.97
N LEU A 143 -13.48 7.12 14.91
CA LEU A 143 -12.47 6.21 15.45
C LEU A 143 -11.84 5.32 14.38
N LEU A 144 -12.65 4.80 13.45
CA LEU A 144 -12.16 4.02 12.32
C LEU A 144 -11.34 4.85 11.34
N THR A 145 -11.74 6.10 11.11
CA THR A 145 -10.98 7.01 10.25
C THR A 145 -9.59 7.29 10.82
N LEU A 146 -9.49 7.55 12.13
CA LEU A 146 -8.21 7.73 12.82
C LEU A 146 -7.32 6.48 12.67
N HIS A 147 -7.89 5.29 12.86
CA HIS A 147 -7.16 4.03 12.69
C HIS A 147 -6.67 3.84 11.25
N ASN A 148 -7.55 4.03 10.26
CA ASN A 148 -7.23 3.80 8.86
C ASN A 148 -6.16 4.78 8.34
N ILE A 149 -6.19 6.04 8.78
CA ILE A 149 -5.15 7.03 8.45
C ILE A 149 -3.83 6.66 9.13
N ALA A 150 -3.86 6.31 10.43
CA ALA A 150 -2.66 5.88 11.15
C ALA A 150 -2.02 4.65 10.50
N TYR A 151 -2.82 3.70 10.00
CA TYR A 151 -2.33 2.56 9.23
C TYR A 151 -1.57 3.00 7.96
N GLN A 152 -2.12 3.94 7.19
CA GLN A 152 -1.45 4.43 5.97
C GLN A 152 -0.15 5.16 6.29
N MET A 153 -0.14 5.99 7.35
CA MET A 153 1.07 6.66 7.81
C MET A 153 2.14 5.65 8.26
N LYS A 154 1.74 4.60 8.99
CA LYS A 154 2.63 3.52 9.42
C LYS A 154 3.20 2.78 8.20
N LEU A 155 2.36 2.42 7.23
CA LEU A 155 2.78 1.74 6.00
C LEU A 155 3.81 2.57 5.22
N MET A 156 3.54 3.85 4.98
CA MET A 156 4.49 4.75 4.30
C MET A 156 5.79 4.95 5.10
N GLY A 157 5.69 5.02 6.43
CA GLY A 157 6.86 5.07 7.31
C GLY A 157 7.73 3.81 7.17
N SER A 158 7.13 2.63 7.25
CA SER A 158 7.84 1.36 7.09
C SER A 158 8.48 1.21 5.70
N ILE A 159 7.78 1.63 4.64
CA ILE A 159 8.34 1.68 3.28
C ILE A 159 9.56 2.59 3.24
N ARG A 160 9.45 3.81 3.75
CA ARG A 160 10.57 4.77 3.80
C ARG A 160 11.77 4.21 4.56
N ASP A 161 11.53 3.60 5.72
CA ASP A 161 12.60 3.02 6.54
C ASP A 161 13.29 1.86 5.84
N SER A 162 12.53 1.02 5.11
CA SER A 162 13.11 -0.07 4.33
C SER A 162 14.01 0.42 3.18
N ILE A 163 13.67 1.55 2.55
CA ILE A 163 14.49 2.19 1.50
C ILE A 163 15.78 2.75 2.10
N VAL A 164 15.69 3.45 3.25
CA VAL A 164 16.86 3.98 3.97
C VAL A 164 17.81 2.84 4.38
N GLN A 165 17.25 1.70 4.80
CA GLN A 165 17.99 0.52 5.22
C GLN A 165 18.42 -0.40 4.06
N GLN A 166 18.19 0.01 2.79
CA GLN A 166 18.54 -0.77 1.59
C GLN A 166 17.94 -2.18 1.56
N ARG A 167 16.77 -2.37 2.17
CA ARG A 167 16.05 -3.66 2.26
C ARG A 167 14.62 -3.61 1.71
N PHE A 168 14.40 -2.75 0.72
CA PHE A 168 13.08 -2.57 0.12
C PHE A 168 12.54 -3.84 -0.56
N PRO A 169 13.34 -4.61 -1.33
CA PRO A 169 12.86 -5.86 -1.95
C PRO A 169 12.41 -6.92 -0.93
N GLU A 170 13.07 -7.01 0.23
CA GLU A 170 12.68 -7.87 1.36
C GLU A 170 11.34 -7.41 1.92
N PHE A 171 11.18 -6.11 2.16
CA PHE A 171 9.93 -5.53 2.65
C PHE A 171 8.75 -5.82 1.73
N VAL A 172 8.94 -5.70 0.40
CA VAL A 172 7.88 -6.00 -0.57
C VAL A 172 7.47 -7.47 -0.49
N ARG A 173 8.44 -8.39 -0.37
CA ARG A 173 8.16 -9.83 -0.22
C ARG A 173 7.38 -10.13 1.06
N GLU A 174 7.83 -9.61 2.20
CA GLU A 174 7.14 -9.76 3.50
C GLU A 174 5.71 -9.19 3.46
N PHE A 175 5.55 -8.02 2.83
CA PHE A 175 4.25 -7.36 2.68
C PHE A 175 3.30 -8.20 1.83
N MET A 176 3.76 -8.71 0.68
CA MET A 176 2.95 -9.54 -0.20
C MET A 176 2.57 -10.88 0.46
N ASP A 177 3.49 -11.49 1.20
CA ASP A 177 3.21 -12.72 1.95
C ASP A 177 2.20 -12.48 3.07
N THR A 178 2.36 -11.40 3.85
CA THR A 178 1.39 -11.03 4.90
C THR A 178 0.00 -10.75 4.32
N MET A 179 -0.07 -10.12 3.15
CA MET A 179 -1.34 -9.73 2.53
C MET A 179 -2.04 -10.87 1.79
N TYR A 180 -1.28 -11.76 1.14
CA TYR A 180 -1.79 -12.79 0.22
C TYR A 180 -1.44 -14.23 0.58
N GLY A 181 -0.66 -14.48 1.64
CA GLY A 181 -0.14 -15.81 2.02
C GLY A 181 -1.20 -16.89 2.27
N GLY A 182 -2.45 -16.49 2.54
CA GLY A 182 -3.60 -17.40 2.67
C GLY A 182 -4.53 -17.48 1.46
N ARG A 183 -4.23 -16.81 0.33
CA ARG A 183 -5.22 -16.52 -0.74
C ARG A 183 -4.79 -16.89 -2.16
N GLY A 184 -3.71 -17.65 -2.32
CA GLY A 184 -3.21 -18.06 -3.64
C GLY A 184 -2.29 -17.02 -4.30
N GLY A 185 -1.70 -16.12 -3.51
CA GLY A 185 -0.64 -15.21 -3.94
C GLY A 185 -1.13 -13.84 -4.45
N PRO A 186 -0.17 -12.95 -4.75
CA PRO A 186 -0.45 -11.60 -5.22
C PRO A 186 -1.02 -11.59 -6.66
N PRO A 187 -1.82 -10.57 -7.01
CA PRO A 187 -2.45 -10.48 -8.32
C PRO A 187 -1.41 -10.39 -9.44
N ALA A 188 -1.75 -10.92 -10.63
CA ALA A 188 -0.82 -11.01 -11.77
C ALA A 188 -0.21 -9.66 -12.16
N TRP A 189 -1.02 -8.60 -12.22
CA TRP A 189 -0.55 -7.25 -12.55
C TRP A 189 0.53 -6.74 -11.58
N ALA A 190 0.43 -7.08 -10.29
CA ALA A 190 1.38 -6.65 -9.27
C ALA A 190 2.70 -7.42 -9.39
N ARG A 191 2.63 -8.72 -9.73
CA ARG A 191 3.81 -9.55 -10.02
C ARG A 191 4.56 -9.02 -11.24
N GLU A 192 3.86 -8.81 -12.35
CA GLU A 192 4.45 -8.27 -13.58
C GLU A 192 5.09 -6.89 -13.37
N ALA A 193 4.43 -6.01 -12.61
CA ALA A 193 4.97 -4.69 -12.29
C ALA A 193 6.25 -4.78 -11.45
N LEU A 194 6.29 -5.65 -10.44
CA LEU A 194 7.46 -5.84 -9.58
C LEU A 194 8.62 -6.53 -10.33
N GLU A 195 8.32 -7.49 -11.19
CA GLU A 195 9.32 -8.12 -12.06
C GLU A 195 9.96 -7.10 -13.01
N SER A 196 9.21 -6.12 -13.50
CA SER A 196 9.74 -5.06 -14.39
C SER A 196 10.83 -4.21 -13.73
N VAL A 197 10.82 -4.11 -12.39
CA VAL A 197 11.82 -3.38 -11.59
C VAL A 197 12.84 -4.30 -10.93
N GLY A 198 12.82 -5.60 -11.24
CA GLY A 198 13.78 -6.58 -10.73
C GLY A 198 13.46 -7.11 -9.31
N ILE A 199 12.22 -6.97 -8.85
CA ILE A 199 11.77 -7.54 -7.57
C ILE A 199 10.98 -8.81 -7.88
N THR A 200 11.60 -9.97 -7.68
CA THR A 200 10.95 -11.27 -7.87
C THR A 200 10.25 -11.71 -6.57
N LEU A 201 8.98 -12.07 -6.69
CA LEU A 201 8.20 -12.69 -5.63
C LEU A 201 8.36 -14.21 -5.78
N ALA A 202 8.95 -14.85 -4.77
CA ALA A 202 9.21 -16.30 -4.75
C ALA A 202 7.93 -17.09 -4.47
#